data_AF-A0A7J7JJU0-F1
#
_entry.id   AF-A0A7J7JJU0-F1
#
_cell.length_a   1.000
_cell.length_b   1.000
_cell.length_c   1.000
_cell.angle_alpha   90.00
_cell.angle_beta   90.00
_cell.angle_gamma   90.00
#
_symmetry.space_group_name_H-M   'P 1'
#
loop_
_entity.id
_entity.type
_entity.pdbx_description
1 polymer ?
#
loop_
_entity_poly.entity_id
_entity_poly.type
_entity_poly.pdbx_seq_one_letter_code
_entity_poly.pdbx_strand_id
1 'polypeptide(L)'
;MFTSYRTRPLIVACIMHCSQQLSGVNAVIFYSTSIFRTAGLAHNDAQYATLSLGGIMILMTFVCMVLVDKLGRRTLHLSGLAGCIVSLSSLTVFLTVEKVIKCLKIPRESRSNLELLCIASVGVFIISFNVGPGSIPWFYTSELFEPNSARWAVSISIAVNWLCNFAVGVSFLHLQIIYRHLNSTESFELATLHTLYNSDVIVKASPLLGDRTLPDSESEKKDRRVTQPVTSGEQVSRGRRQEVDMPVITWLSTGCVTLLSGSASFTCR
;
A
#
# COMPACT_ATOMS: atom_id res chain seq x y z
N MET A 1 22.53 3.68 17.12
CA MET A 1 21.80 2.51 16.57
C MET A 1 21.15 2.80 15.21
N PHE A 2 20.68 4.02 14.91
CA PHE A 2 20.52 4.49 13.52
C PHE A 2 21.10 5.91 13.45
N THR A 3 22.17 6.10 12.67
CA THR A 3 22.64 7.46 12.31
C THR A 3 21.63 8.11 11.36
N SER A 4 21.53 9.45 11.31
CA SER A 4 20.56 10.20 10.47
C SER A 4 20.50 9.75 9.00
N TYR A 5 21.56 9.10 8.51
CA TYR A 5 21.67 8.48 7.20
C TYR A 5 20.77 7.24 6.97
N ARG A 6 20.46 6.45 8.01
CA ARG A 6 19.65 5.21 7.91
C ARG A 6 18.19 5.37 8.32
N THR A 7 17.81 6.53 8.86
CA THR A 7 16.42 6.80 9.24
C THR A 7 15.52 6.98 8.02
N ARG A 8 16.03 7.60 6.95
CA ARG A 8 15.30 7.78 5.69
C ARG A 8 14.84 6.47 5.05
N PRO A 9 15.71 5.47 4.80
CA PRO A 9 15.26 4.19 4.26
C PRO A 9 14.30 3.43 5.19
N LEU A 10 14.44 3.58 6.51
CA LEU A 10 13.55 2.92 7.47
C LEU A 10 12.13 3.49 7.41
N ILE A 11 12.02 4.82 7.32
CA ILE A 11 10.73 5.49 7.13
C ILE A 11 10.06 5.02 5.83
N VAL A 12 10.83 4.89 4.74
CA VAL A 12 10.29 4.40 3.46
C VAL A 12 9.79 2.96 3.57
N ALA A 13 10.56 2.06 4.19
CA ALA A 13 10.13 0.68 4.42
C ALA A 13 8.84 0.61 5.26
N CYS A 14 8.75 1.39 6.33
CA CYS A 14 7.54 1.50 7.14
C CYS A 14 6.35 2.02 6.32
N ILE A 15 6.53 3.07 5.52
CA ILE A 15 5.48 3.62 4.64
C ILE A 15 5.00 2.58 3.63
N MET A 16 5.92 1.81 3.02
CA MET A 16 5.54 0.73 2.11
C MET A 16 4.69 -0.33 2.79
N HIS A 17 5.06 -0.77 4.00
CA HIS A 17 4.25 -1.70 4.79
C HIS A 17 2.90 -1.11 5.25
N CYS A 18 2.86 0.19 5.59
CA CYS A 18 1.60 0.88 5.91
C CYS A 18 0.68 0.93 4.68
N SER A 19 1.22 1.31 3.52
CA SER A 19 0.46 1.43 2.27
C SER A 19 -0.17 0.09 1.85
N GLN A 20 0.54 -1.01 2.10
CA GLN A 20 0.05 -2.36 1.87
C GLN A 20 -1.23 -2.63 2.67
N GLN A 21 -1.24 -2.35 3.98
CA GLN A 21 -2.41 -2.61 4.82
C GLN A 21 -3.54 -1.61 4.59
N LEU A 22 -3.20 -0.34 4.39
CA LEU A 22 -4.16 0.73 4.13
C LEU A 22 -4.82 0.64 2.77
N SER A 23 -4.29 -0.19 1.85
CA SER A 23 -4.95 -0.52 0.59
C SER A 23 -6.32 -1.20 0.76
N GLY A 24 -6.62 -1.71 1.96
CA GLY A 24 -7.85 -2.43 2.23
C GLY A 24 -7.83 -3.89 1.76
N VAL A 25 -6.67 -4.43 1.35
CA VAL A 25 -6.53 -5.81 0.86
C VAL A 25 -7.11 -6.85 1.82
N ASN A 26 -6.90 -6.70 3.13
CA ASN A 26 -7.42 -7.67 4.11
C ASN A 26 -8.95 -7.66 4.13
N ALA A 27 -9.58 -6.50 4.00
CA ALA A 27 -11.03 -6.41 3.91
C ALA A 27 -11.53 -7.06 2.62
N VAL A 28 -10.89 -6.80 1.47
CA VAL A 28 -11.25 -7.43 0.19
C VAL A 28 -11.14 -8.96 0.30
N ILE A 29 -10.04 -9.49 0.87
CA ILE A 29 -9.84 -10.93 1.00
C ILE A 29 -10.87 -11.54 1.96
N PHE A 30 -11.03 -10.98 3.17
CA PHE A 30 -11.92 -11.55 4.19
C PHE A 30 -13.40 -11.47 3.80
N TYR A 31 -13.81 -10.40 3.11
CA TYR A 31 -15.21 -10.20 2.70
C TYR A 31 -15.51 -10.61 1.26
N SER A 32 -14.52 -11.08 0.49
CA SER A 32 -14.68 -11.52 -0.92
C SER A 32 -15.90 -12.42 -1.15
N THR A 33 -16.06 -13.48 -0.35
CA THR A 33 -17.21 -14.38 -0.45
C THR A 33 -18.54 -13.66 -0.22
N SER A 34 -18.58 -12.72 0.74
CA SER A 34 -19.78 -11.92 1.02
C SER A 34 -20.08 -10.94 -0.12
N ILE A 35 -19.04 -10.32 -0.69
CA ILE A 35 -19.13 -9.41 -1.84
C ILE A 35 -19.69 -10.16 -3.05
N PHE A 36 -19.17 -11.36 -3.35
CA PHE A 36 -19.66 -12.18 -4.46
C PHE A 36 -21.10 -12.66 -4.26
N ARG A 37 -21.48 -13.04 -3.03
CA ARG A 37 -22.87 -13.36 -2.70
C ARG A 37 -23.80 -12.17 -2.87
N THR A 38 -23.33 -10.99 -2.48
CA THR A 38 -24.08 -9.73 -2.63
C THR A 38 -24.29 -9.42 -4.10
N ALA A 39 -23.26 -9.62 -4.93
CA ALA A 39 -23.31 -9.40 -6.35
C ALA A 39 -24.34 -10.29 -7.06
N GLY A 40 -24.53 -11.53 -6.59
CA GLY A 40 -25.62 -12.38 -7.06
C GLY A 40 -25.29 -13.87 -7.11
N LEU A 41 -24.04 -14.23 -6.85
CA LEU A 41 -23.54 -15.61 -6.95
C LEU A 41 -24.20 -16.52 -5.90
N ALA A 42 -24.42 -17.77 -6.30
CA ALA A 42 -24.82 -18.82 -5.37
C ALA A 42 -23.74 -19.03 -4.30
N HIS A 43 -24.14 -19.60 -3.15
CA HIS A 43 -23.22 -19.76 -2.02
C HIS A 43 -21.96 -20.57 -2.38
N ASN A 44 -22.14 -21.68 -3.09
CA ASN A 44 -21.03 -22.55 -3.51
C ASN A 44 -20.15 -21.84 -4.55
N ASP A 45 -20.75 -21.17 -5.53
CA ASP A 45 -20.02 -20.45 -6.59
C ASP A 45 -19.19 -19.30 -6.02
N ALA A 46 -19.73 -18.58 -5.03
CA ALA A 46 -19.00 -17.52 -4.32
C ALA A 46 -17.79 -18.08 -3.56
N GLN A 47 -17.89 -19.27 -2.97
CA GLN A 47 -16.75 -19.93 -2.31
C GLN A 47 -15.70 -20.37 -3.33
N TYR A 48 -16.11 -20.95 -4.46
CA TYR A 48 -15.18 -21.31 -5.53
C TYR A 48 -14.49 -20.08 -6.14
N ALA A 49 -15.21 -18.97 -6.30
CA ALA A 49 -14.63 -17.71 -6.73
C ALA A 49 -13.57 -17.21 -5.74
N THR A 50 -13.86 -17.20 -4.44
CA THR A 50 -12.87 -16.84 -3.40
C THR A 50 -11.65 -17.78 -3.40
N LEU A 51 -11.86 -19.08 -3.56
CA LEU A 51 -10.77 -20.05 -3.67
C LEU A 51 -9.88 -19.74 -4.89
N SER A 52 -10.49 -19.38 -6.02
CA SER A 52 -9.75 -19.00 -7.23
C SER A 52 -8.89 -17.76 -7.02
N LEU A 53 -9.34 -16.78 -6.22
CA LEU A 53 -8.51 -15.62 -5.85
C LEU A 53 -7.22 -16.06 -5.16
N GLY A 54 -7.29 -17.03 -4.23
CA GLY A 54 -6.11 -17.58 -3.57
C GLY A 54 -5.11 -18.21 -4.55
N GLY A 55 -5.61 -18.95 -5.55
CA GLY A 55 -4.78 -19.49 -6.63
C GLY A 55 -4.11 -18.39 -7.47
N ILE A 56 -4.84 -17.32 -7.77
CA ILE A 56 -4.31 -16.15 -8.49
C ILE A 56 -3.23 -15.45 -7.66
N MET A 57 -3.38 -15.32 -6.34
CA MET A 57 -2.36 -14.70 -5.48
C MET A 57 -1.03 -15.45 -5.58
N ILE A 58 -1.06 -16.79 -5.50
CA ILE A 58 0.12 -17.63 -5.63
C ILE A 58 0.77 -17.45 -7.01
N LEU A 59 -0.03 -17.56 -8.08
CA LEU A 59 0.47 -17.39 -9.46
C LEU A 59 1.09 -16.02 -9.67
N MET A 60 0.42 -14.95 -9.23
CA MET A 60 0.89 -13.58 -9.41
C MET A 60 2.12 -13.26 -8.57
N THR A 61 2.34 -13.97 -7.46
CA THR A 61 3.59 -13.85 -6.69
C THR A 61 4.79 -14.33 -7.51
N PHE A 62 4.67 -15.44 -8.23
CA PHE A 62 5.73 -15.89 -9.15
C PHE A 62 5.94 -14.91 -10.30
N VAL A 63 4.85 -14.37 -10.86
CA VAL A 63 4.92 -13.34 -11.91
C VAL A 63 5.65 -12.09 -11.38
N CYS A 64 5.35 -11.64 -10.17
CA CYS A 64 6.03 -10.51 -9.52
C CYS A 64 7.54 -10.77 -9.43
N MET A 65 7.94 -11.97 -9.02
CA MET A 65 9.36 -12.34 -8.88
C MET A 65 10.12 -12.25 -10.21
N VAL A 66 9.47 -12.58 -11.34
CA VAL A 66 10.09 -12.45 -12.67
C VAL A 66 10.05 -11.00 -13.18
N LEU A 67 8.97 -10.27 -12.89
CA LEU A 67 8.80 -8.89 -13.37
C LEU A 67 9.67 -7.88 -12.62
N VAL A 68 9.97 -8.14 -11.34
CA VAL A 68 10.73 -7.19 -10.51
C VAL A 68 12.13 -6.93 -11.06
N ASP A 69 12.77 -7.98 -11.59
CA ASP A 69 14.11 -7.90 -12.19
C ASP A 69 14.10 -7.19 -13.55
N LYS A 70 12.96 -7.21 -14.27
CA LYS A 70 12.82 -6.61 -15.61
C LYS A 70 12.36 -5.15 -15.59
N LEU A 71 11.36 -4.83 -14.77
CA LEU A 71 10.70 -3.52 -14.74
C LEU A 71 11.19 -2.63 -13.60
N GLY A 72 11.88 -3.22 -12.63
CA GLY A 72 12.33 -2.56 -11.42
C GLY A 72 11.23 -2.45 -10.36
N ARG A 73 11.66 -2.40 -9.11
CA ARG A 73 10.80 -2.42 -7.91
C ARG A 73 9.84 -1.23 -7.86
N ARG A 74 10.36 -0.02 -8.14
CA ARG A 74 9.60 1.24 -8.09
C ARG A 74 8.43 1.23 -9.07
N THR A 75 8.71 0.94 -10.33
CA THR A 75 7.70 0.95 -11.40
C THR A 75 6.62 -0.06 -11.11
N LEU A 76 7.01 -1.27 -10.70
CA LEU A 76 6.09 -2.38 -10.43
C LEU A 76 5.19 -2.10 -9.22
N HIS A 77 5.73 -1.48 -8.17
CA HIS A 77 4.95 -1.10 -7.00
C HIS A 77 3.92 -0.01 -7.33
N LEU A 78 4.34 1.03 -8.04
CA LEU A 78 3.46 2.14 -8.43
C LEU A 78 2.39 1.69 -9.45
N SER A 79 2.74 0.86 -10.43
CA SER A 79 1.77 0.31 -11.37
C SER A 79 0.74 -0.59 -10.67
N GLY A 80 1.17 -1.37 -9.68
CA GLY A 80 0.26 -2.17 -8.86
C GLY A 80 -0.69 -1.30 -8.04
N LEU A 81 -0.21 -0.23 -7.39
CA LEU A 81 -1.06 0.74 -6.68
C LEU A 81 -2.08 1.40 -7.62
N ALA A 82 -1.66 1.80 -8.83
CA ALA A 82 -2.56 2.38 -9.82
C ALA A 82 -3.68 1.39 -10.21
N GLY A 83 -3.32 0.12 -10.45
CA GLY A 83 -4.30 -0.95 -10.71
C GLY A 83 -5.25 -1.19 -9.54
N CYS A 84 -4.76 -1.11 -8.29
CA CYS A 84 -5.59 -1.18 -7.10
C CYS A 84 -6.60 -0.02 -7.03
N ILE A 85 -6.17 1.22 -7.30
CA ILE A 85 -7.06 2.39 -7.29
C ILE A 85 -8.18 2.25 -8.32
N VAL A 86 -7.84 1.86 -9.55
CA VAL A 86 -8.82 1.67 -10.63
C VAL A 86 -9.82 0.57 -10.27
N SER A 87 -9.34 -0.58 -9.81
CA SER A 87 -10.20 -1.72 -9.45
C SER A 87 -11.08 -1.45 -8.23
N LEU A 88 -10.55 -0.77 -7.19
CA LEU A 88 -11.32 -0.33 -6.03
C LEU A 88 -12.39 0.69 -6.43
N SER A 89 -12.06 1.65 -7.29
CA SER A 89 -13.05 2.63 -7.78
C SER A 89 -14.18 1.96 -8.57
N SER A 90 -13.86 0.98 -9.41
CA SER A 90 -14.82 0.16 -10.14
C SER A 90 -15.73 -0.63 -9.18
N LEU A 91 -15.15 -1.25 -8.15
CA LEU A 91 -15.89 -1.99 -7.13
C LEU A 91 -16.84 -1.08 -6.33
N THR A 92 -16.40 0.13 -5.97
CA THR A 92 -17.22 1.14 -5.30
C THR A 92 -18.41 1.56 -6.16
N VAL A 93 -18.20 1.82 -7.45
CA VAL A 93 -19.28 2.15 -8.40
C VAL A 93 -20.28 1.00 -8.48
N PHE A 94 -19.79 -0.23 -8.60
CA PHE A 94 -20.64 -1.43 -8.61
C PHE A 94 -21.54 -1.52 -7.37
N LEU A 95 -20.96 -1.39 -6.17
CA LEU A 95 -21.72 -1.47 -4.91
C LEU A 95 -22.76 -0.35 -4.78
N THR A 96 -22.44 0.85 -5.29
CA THR A 96 -23.36 1.99 -5.33
C THR A 96 -24.54 1.72 -6.26
N VAL A 97 -24.27 1.24 -7.47
CA VAL A 97 -25.30 0.87 -8.45
C VAL A 97 -26.19 -0.25 -7.92
N GLU A 98 -25.59 -1.27 -7.29
CA GLU A 98 -26.34 -2.39 -6.70
C GLU A 98 -27.29 -1.91 -5.58
N LYS A 99 -26.86 -0.95 -4.77
CA LYS A 99 -27.68 -0.32 -3.73
C LYS A 99 -28.87 0.43 -4.33
N VAL A 100 -28.66 1.21 -5.39
CA VAL A 100 -29.73 1.94 -6.09
C VAL A 100 -30.73 0.97 -6.73
N ILE A 101 -30.25 -0.10 -7.37
CA ILE A 101 -31.08 -1.16 -7.96
C ILE A 101 -31.96 -1.85 -6.91
N LYS A 102 -31.41 -2.15 -5.73
CA LYS A 102 -32.18 -2.72 -4.61
C LYS A 102 -33.24 -1.77 -4.10
N CYS A 103 -32.94 -0.47 -4.00
CA CYS A 103 -33.90 0.55 -3.61
C CYS A 103 -35.07 0.67 -4.60
N LEU A 104 -34.77 0.62 -5.90
CA LEU A 104 -35.76 0.70 -6.99
C LEU A 104 -36.47 -0.62 -7.31
N LYS A 105 -36.17 -1.72 -6.60
CA LYS A 105 -36.77 -3.07 -6.78
C LYS A 105 -36.71 -3.60 -8.22
N ILE A 106 -35.64 -3.31 -8.96
CA ILE A 106 -35.49 -3.75 -10.36
C ILE A 106 -35.25 -5.29 -10.42
N PRO A 107 -35.94 -6.01 -11.32
CA PRO A 107 -35.83 -7.46 -11.45
C PRO A 107 -34.41 -7.96 -11.79
N ARG A 108 -34.13 -9.20 -11.40
CA ARG A 108 -32.77 -9.80 -11.38
C ARG A 108 -32.20 -10.11 -12.76
N GLU A 109 -33.06 -10.30 -13.76
CA GLU A 109 -32.72 -10.66 -15.15
C GLU A 109 -31.75 -9.66 -15.82
N SER A 110 -31.79 -8.38 -15.43
CA SER A 110 -30.93 -7.34 -16.04
C SER A 110 -29.56 -7.18 -15.37
N ARG A 111 -29.19 -8.06 -14.42
CA ARG A 111 -27.99 -7.90 -13.55
C ARG A 111 -26.77 -8.74 -13.95
N SER A 112 -26.87 -9.58 -14.98
CA SER A 112 -25.77 -10.48 -15.38
C SER A 112 -24.46 -9.74 -15.67
N ASN A 113 -24.53 -8.57 -16.30
CA ASN A 113 -23.35 -7.74 -16.60
C ASN A 113 -22.72 -7.11 -15.34
N LEU A 114 -23.51 -6.88 -14.29
CA LEU A 114 -23.04 -6.29 -13.03
C LEU A 114 -22.31 -7.33 -12.18
N GLU A 115 -22.79 -8.59 -12.16
CA GLU A 115 -22.13 -9.71 -11.48
C GLU A 115 -20.71 -9.93 -12.00
N LEU A 116 -20.55 -9.98 -13.33
CA LEU A 116 -19.25 -10.13 -13.98
C LEU A 116 -18.31 -8.96 -13.66
N LEU A 117 -18.83 -7.73 -13.64
CA LEU A 117 -18.05 -6.54 -13.32
C LEU A 117 -17.49 -6.60 -11.88
N CYS A 118 -18.28 -7.07 -10.91
CA CYS A 118 -17.83 -7.23 -9.53
C CYS A 118 -16.70 -8.26 -9.41
N ILE A 119 -16.89 -9.45 -10.00
CA ILE A 119 -15.87 -10.51 -10.00
C ILE A 119 -14.59 -10.01 -10.68
N ALA A 120 -14.71 -9.38 -11.84
CA ALA A 120 -13.58 -8.85 -12.58
C ALA A 120 -12.85 -7.76 -11.78
N SER A 121 -13.57 -6.86 -11.12
CA SER A 121 -12.98 -5.79 -10.31
C SER A 121 -12.17 -6.35 -9.15
N VAL A 122 -12.72 -7.32 -8.41
CA VAL A 122 -11.99 -7.99 -7.31
C VAL A 122 -10.80 -8.78 -7.84
N GLY A 123 -10.95 -9.49 -8.97
CA GLY A 123 -9.86 -10.23 -9.61
C GLY A 123 -8.70 -9.33 -10.03
N VAL A 124 -9.01 -8.22 -10.73
CA VAL A 124 -8.00 -7.23 -11.15
C VAL A 124 -7.33 -6.56 -9.94
N PHE A 125 -8.09 -6.30 -8.87
CA PHE A 125 -7.52 -5.80 -7.61
C PHE A 125 -6.48 -6.78 -7.05
N ILE A 126 -6.84 -8.06 -6.91
CA ILE A 126 -5.93 -9.09 -6.39
C ILE A 126 -4.69 -9.26 -7.27
N ILE A 127 -4.86 -9.25 -8.60
CA ILE A 127 -3.74 -9.33 -9.54
C ILE A 127 -2.80 -8.14 -9.37
N SER A 128 -3.34 -6.92 -9.44
CA SER A 128 -2.56 -5.67 -9.35
C SER A 128 -1.85 -5.55 -8.00
N PHE A 129 -2.54 -5.93 -6.92
CA PHE A 129 -1.98 -5.94 -5.59
C PHE A 129 -0.81 -6.91 -5.47
N ASN A 130 -0.95 -8.17 -5.91
CA ASN A 130 0.11 -9.17 -5.77
C ASN A 130 1.31 -8.89 -6.67
N VAL A 131 1.10 -8.31 -7.85
CA VAL A 131 2.20 -7.93 -8.75
C VAL A 131 3.08 -6.83 -8.16
N GLY A 132 2.57 -5.96 -7.28
CA GLY A 132 3.35 -4.85 -6.72
C GLY A 132 3.29 -4.74 -5.20
N PRO A 133 2.27 -4.06 -4.64
CA PRO A 133 2.17 -3.76 -3.21
C PRO A 133 2.21 -4.97 -2.27
N GLY A 134 1.74 -6.13 -2.73
CA GLY A 134 1.66 -7.36 -1.95
C GLY A 134 3.00 -8.01 -1.70
N SER A 135 3.85 -8.13 -2.72
CA SER A 135 5.10 -8.89 -2.59
C SER A 135 6.33 -8.00 -2.34
N ILE A 136 6.38 -6.80 -2.95
CA ILE A 136 7.59 -5.97 -2.95
C ILE A 136 8.08 -5.56 -1.55
N PRO A 137 7.24 -5.04 -0.63
CA PRO A 137 7.71 -4.57 0.68
C PRO A 137 8.45 -5.63 1.50
N TRP A 138 8.07 -6.90 1.37
CA TRP A 138 8.59 -8.00 2.17
C TRP A 138 10.06 -8.31 1.91
N PHE A 139 10.50 -8.30 0.65
CA PHE A 139 11.91 -8.51 0.32
C PHE A 139 12.67 -7.18 0.20
N TYR A 140 12.02 -6.12 -0.28
CA TYR A 140 12.66 -4.82 -0.50
C TYR A 140 13.21 -4.20 0.80
N THR A 141 12.51 -4.39 1.92
CA THR A 141 12.99 -3.93 3.24
C THR A 141 14.32 -4.56 3.62
N SER A 142 14.59 -5.81 3.21
CA SER A 142 15.86 -6.48 3.50
C SER A 142 16.99 -6.05 2.55
N GLU A 143 16.66 -5.69 1.30
CA GLU A 143 17.62 -5.21 0.30
C GLU A 143 18.11 -3.78 0.58
N LEU A 144 17.29 -2.98 1.26
CA LEU A 144 17.56 -1.57 1.52
C LEU A 144 18.66 -1.32 2.58
N PHE A 145 19.01 -2.35 3.34
CA PHE A 145 19.92 -2.25 4.49
C PHE A 145 21.03 -3.29 4.42
N GLU A 146 22.20 -2.95 4.97
CA GLU A 146 23.26 -3.92 5.19
C GLU A 146 22.79 -5.03 6.16
N PRO A 147 23.27 -6.28 6.01
CA PRO A 147 22.76 -7.45 6.75
C PRO A 147 22.65 -7.26 8.27
N ASN A 148 23.63 -6.58 8.89
CA ASN A 148 23.65 -6.32 10.32
C ASN A 148 22.53 -5.37 10.78
N SER A 149 22.14 -4.42 9.93
CA SER A 149 21.06 -3.46 10.21
C SER A 149 19.70 -3.89 9.65
N ALA A 150 19.69 -4.71 8.60
CA ALA A 150 18.48 -5.22 7.95
C ALA A 150 17.60 -6.01 8.92
N ARG A 151 18.21 -6.82 9.82
CA ARG A 151 17.48 -7.59 10.83
C ARG A 151 16.58 -6.71 11.72
N TRP A 152 17.08 -5.54 12.11
CA TRP A 152 16.34 -4.58 12.91
C TRP A 152 15.29 -3.85 12.08
N ALA A 153 15.65 -3.42 10.87
CA ALA A 153 14.74 -2.71 9.97
C ALA A 153 13.54 -3.56 9.56
N VAL A 154 13.76 -4.84 9.23
CA VAL A 154 12.72 -5.82 8.90
C VAL A 154 11.80 -6.03 10.10
N SER A 155 12.34 -6.27 11.29
CA SER A 155 11.54 -6.44 12.51
C SER A 155 10.63 -5.23 12.79
N ILE A 156 11.18 -4.00 12.69
CA ILE A 156 10.41 -2.76 12.89
C ILE A 156 9.32 -2.61 11.81
N SER A 157 9.67 -2.82 10.55
CA SER A 157 8.73 -2.64 9.43
C SER A 157 7.58 -3.66 9.48
N ILE A 158 7.88 -4.91 9.87
CA ILE A 158 6.86 -5.94 10.09
C ILE A 158 5.99 -5.60 11.30
N ALA A 159 6.56 -5.12 12.41
CA ALA A 159 5.76 -4.67 13.54
C ALA A 159 4.79 -3.54 13.16
N VAL A 160 5.26 -2.58 12.35
CA VAL A 160 4.41 -1.52 11.78
C VAL A 160 3.32 -2.09 10.89
N ASN A 161 3.64 -3.06 10.02
CA ASN A 161 2.66 -3.73 9.17
C ASN A 161 1.53 -4.36 10.00
N TRP A 162 1.86 -5.15 11.03
CA TRP A 162 0.86 -5.79 11.87
C TRP A 162 0.07 -4.79 12.72
N LEU A 163 0.70 -3.70 13.16
CA LEU A 163 0.00 -2.63 13.87
C LEU A 163 -1.01 -1.92 12.95
N CYS A 164 -0.61 -1.63 11.71
CA CYS A 164 -1.53 -1.09 10.69
C CYS A 164 -2.64 -2.09 10.35
N ASN A 165 -2.33 -3.39 10.25
CA ASN A 165 -3.33 -4.45 10.07
C ASN A 165 -4.36 -4.41 11.20
N PHE A 166 -3.90 -4.40 12.44
CA PHE A 166 -4.75 -4.35 13.63
C PHE A 166 -5.61 -3.08 13.64
N ALA A 167 -5.03 -1.92 13.35
CA ALA A 167 -5.75 -0.67 13.25
C ALA A 167 -6.86 -0.74 12.18
N VAL A 168 -6.55 -1.22 10.98
CA VAL A 168 -7.54 -1.40 9.90
C VAL A 168 -8.62 -2.40 10.32
N GLY A 169 -8.26 -3.52 10.96
CA GLY A 169 -9.22 -4.52 11.44
C GLY A 169 -10.18 -3.95 12.48
N VAL A 170 -9.65 -3.22 13.46
CA VAL A 170 -10.47 -2.55 14.50
C VAL A 170 -11.35 -1.47 13.89
N SER A 171 -10.81 -0.63 13.01
CA SER A 171 -11.58 0.41 12.31
C SER A 171 -12.70 -0.18 11.47
N PHE A 172 -12.42 -1.25 10.71
CA PHE A 172 -13.42 -1.90 9.86
C PHE A 172 -14.54 -2.56 10.67
N LEU A 173 -14.18 -3.23 11.78
CA LEU A 173 -15.16 -3.82 12.69
C LEU A 173 -16.01 -2.74 13.38
N HIS A 174 -15.40 -1.63 13.83
CA HIS A 174 -16.14 -0.52 14.41
C HIS A 174 -17.09 0.12 13.39
N LEU A 175 -16.66 0.27 12.13
CA LEU A 175 -17.53 0.76 11.05
C LEU A 175 -18.74 -0.19 10.86
N GLN A 176 -18.55 -1.50 10.86
CA GLN A 176 -19.66 -2.46 10.75
C GLN A 176 -20.62 -2.43 11.96
N ILE A 177 -20.10 -2.22 13.18
CA ILE A 177 -20.89 -2.25 14.42
C ILE A 177 -21.65 -0.93 14.64
N ILE A 178 -20.94 0.21 14.58
CA ILE A 178 -21.51 1.54 14.82
C ILE A 178 -22.49 1.87 13.72
N TYR A 179 -22.15 1.50 12.49
CA TYR A 179 -22.97 1.78 11.35
C TYR A 179 -23.66 0.53 10.81
N ARG A 180 -24.68 0.07 11.54
CA ARG A 180 -25.67 -0.89 11.03
C ARG A 180 -26.40 -0.39 9.76
N HIS A 181 -26.21 0.89 9.38
CA HIS A 181 -26.83 1.58 8.24
C HIS A 181 -25.87 2.28 7.27
N LEU A 182 -24.55 2.32 7.53
CA LEU A 182 -23.57 2.88 6.59
C LEU A 182 -23.02 1.74 5.73
N ASN A 183 -23.04 1.96 4.42
CA ASN A 183 -23.02 0.87 3.45
C ASN A 183 -21.59 0.41 3.15
N SER A 184 -21.42 -0.84 2.73
CA SER A 184 -20.13 -1.40 2.30
C SER A 184 -19.36 -0.47 1.34
N THR A 185 -20.08 0.32 0.53
CA THR A 185 -19.55 1.37 -0.35
C THR A 185 -18.58 2.34 0.34
N GLU A 186 -18.95 2.92 1.49
CA GLU A 186 -18.15 3.98 2.11
C GLU A 186 -16.82 3.47 2.66
N SER A 187 -16.77 2.19 3.05
CA SER A 187 -15.53 1.55 3.46
C SER A 187 -14.55 1.38 2.30
N PHE A 188 -15.04 1.08 1.10
CA PHE A 188 -14.20 0.97 -0.11
C PHE A 188 -13.83 2.33 -0.69
N GLU A 189 -14.66 3.35 -0.53
CA GLU A 189 -14.30 4.74 -0.84
C GLU A 189 -13.14 5.23 0.03
N LEU A 190 -13.23 5.01 1.35
CA LEU A 190 -12.14 5.33 2.28
C LEU A 190 -10.86 4.55 1.94
N ALA A 191 -10.97 3.26 1.60
CA ALA A 191 -9.83 2.47 1.14
C ALA A 191 -9.22 3.01 -0.16
N THR A 192 -10.05 3.49 -1.10
CA THR A 192 -9.58 4.10 -2.35
C THR A 192 -8.83 5.40 -2.07
N LEU A 193 -9.37 6.27 -1.21
CA LEU A 193 -8.74 7.53 -0.82
C LEU A 193 -7.42 7.31 -0.07
N HIS A 194 -7.37 6.34 0.84
CA HIS A 194 -6.15 5.95 1.51
C HIS A 194 -5.11 5.37 0.53
N THR A 195 -5.52 4.52 -0.42
CA THR A 195 -4.61 3.97 -1.44
C THR A 195 -4.05 5.09 -2.32
N LEU A 196 -4.88 6.05 -2.72
CA LEU A 196 -4.47 7.21 -3.51
C LEU A 196 -3.47 8.08 -2.75
N TYR A 197 -3.78 8.45 -1.50
CA TYR A 197 -2.86 9.22 -0.65
C TYR A 197 -1.52 8.50 -0.45
N ASN A 198 -1.56 7.20 -0.14
CA ASN A 198 -0.33 6.41 0.02
C ASN A 198 0.47 6.34 -1.29
N SER A 199 -0.19 6.25 -2.44
CA SER A 199 0.50 6.26 -3.73
C SER A 199 1.22 7.59 -3.97
N ASP A 200 0.62 8.73 -3.63
CA ASP A 200 1.27 10.05 -3.73
C ASP A 200 2.46 10.16 -2.78
N VAL A 201 2.32 9.70 -1.53
CA VAL A 201 3.41 9.66 -0.57
C VAL A 201 4.57 8.81 -1.09
N ILE A 202 4.28 7.65 -1.67
CA ILE A 202 5.30 6.74 -2.22
C ILE A 202 5.94 7.32 -3.48
N VAL A 203 5.18 7.97 -4.37
CA VAL A 203 5.72 8.68 -5.54
C VAL A 203 6.67 9.79 -5.11
N LYS A 204 6.34 10.51 -4.03
CA LYS A 204 7.19 11.59 -3.48
C LYS A 204 8.40 11.04 -2.73
N ALA A 205 8.28 9.89 -2.07
CA ALA A 205 9.40 9.16 -1.45
C ALA A 205 10.24 8.37 -2.46
N SER A 206 9.74 8.19 -3.67
CA SER A 206 10.32 7.37 -4.74
C SER A 206 11.72 7.74 -5.23
N PRO A 207 12.17 9.01 -5.17
CA PRO A 207 13.57 9.36 -5.41
C PRO A 207 14.54 8.69 -4.42
N LEU A 208 14.06 8.21 -3.26
CA LEU A 208 14.83 7.42 -2.30
C LEU A 208 14.80 5.91 -2.63
N LEU A 209 13.86 5.47 -3.48
CA LEU A 209 13.71 4.09 -3.95
C LEU A 209 14.55 3.80 -5.20
N GLY A 210 14.96 4.85 -5.92
CA GLY A 210 15.77 4.79 -7.13
C GLY A 210 17.25 5.05 -6.84
N ASP A 211 18.08 4.08 -7.23
CA ASP A 211 19.54 4.12 -7.28
C ASP A 211 20.29 4.20 -5.94
N ARG A 212 20.42 3.02 -5.32
CA ARG A 212 21.69 2.61 -4.72
C ARG A 212 22.08 1.26 -5.30
N THR A 213 22.97 1.26 -6.29
CA THR A 213 24.19 0.48 -6.08
C THR A 213 24.69 0.90 -4.70
N LEU A 214 24.66 -0.02 -3.72
CA LEU A 214 25.33 0.19 -2.44
C LEU A 214 26.67 0.87 -2.75
N PRO A 215 27.01 2.04 -2.17
CA PRO A 215 28.38 2.49 -2.25
C PRO A 215 29.20 1.32 -1.76
N ASP A 216 30.07 0.80 -2.63
CA ASP A 216 30.85 -0.40 -2.34
C ASP A 216 31.35 -0.28 -0.91
N SER A 217 31.09 -1.29 -0.09
CA SER A 217 31.68 -1.37 1.25
C SER A 217 33.23 -1.25 1.21
N GLU A 218 33.83 -1.36 0.01
CA GLU A 218 35.22 -1.00 -0.28
C GLU A 218 35.52 0.50 -0.31
N SER A 219 34.62 1.39 -0.76
CA SER A 219 34.87 2.84 -0.78
C SER A 219 34.85 3.44 0.63
N GLU A 220 34.02 2.92 1.54
CA GLU A 220 34.04 3.32 2.96
C GLU A 220 35.23 2.69 3.72
N LYS A 221 35.68 1.48 3.35
CA LYS A 221 36.95 0.92 3.84
C LYS A 221 38.18 1.65 3.30
N LYS A 222 38.10 2.20 2.09
CA LYS A 222 39.14 3.04 1.49
C LYS A 222 39.18 4.40 2.18
N ASP A 223 38.02 5.00 2.45
CA ASP A 223 37.94 6.24 3.23
C ASP A 223 38.47 6.06 4.65
N ARG A 224 38.13 4.97 5.36
CA ARG A 224 38.71 4.66 6.69
C ARG A 224 40.21 4.35 6.66
N ARG A 225 40.74 3.85 5.55
CA ARG A 225 42.20 3.70 5.36
C ARG A 225 42.89 5.04 5.09
N VAL A 226 42.18 5.99 4.49
CA VAL A 226 42.68 7.35 4.22
C VAL A 226 42.57 8.26 5.46
N THR A 227 41.67 7.97 6.41
CA THR A 227 41.48 8.77 7.65
C THR A 227 42.36 8.35 8.84
N GLN A 228 43.43 7.58 8.64
CA GLN A 228 44.47 7.52 9.69
C GLN A 228 45.33 8.79 9.61
N PRO A 229 45.48 9.55 10.71
CA PRO A 229 46.17 10.84 10.64
C PRO A 229 47.68 10.60 10.49
N VAL A 230 48.20 10.83 9.29
CA VAL A 230 49.60 11.24 9.12
C VAL A 230 49.63 12.74 9.39
N THR A 231 50.41 13.13 10.39
CA THR A 231 50.69 14.50 10.77
C THR A 231 51.28 15.30 9.59
N SER A 232 50.61 16.37 9.17
CA SER A 232 51.18 17.70 8.87
C SER A 232 50.18 18.47 7.98
N GLY A 233 50.03 19.76 8.25
CA GLY A 233 48.90 20.56 7.77
C GLY A 233 48.94 20.96 6.30
N GLU A 234 47.76 21.27 5.76
CA GLU A 234 47.57 22.35 4.79
C GLU A 234 46.09 22.74 4.69
N GLN A 235 45.84 23.98 4.27
CA GLN A 235 44.58 24.71 4.35
C GLN A 235 43.57 24.43 3.21
N VAL A 236 42.28 24.51 3.58
CA VAL A 236 41.15 25.17 2.86
C VAL A 236 40.74 24.66 1.46
N SER A 237 39.50 24.15 1.37
CA SER A 237 38.43 24.79 0.57
C SER A 237 37.05 24.26 0.96
N ARG A 238 36.14 25.19 1.27
CA ARG A 238 34.82 24.95 1.87
C ARG A 238 33.78 24.83 0.75
N GLY A 239 33.47 23.61 0.33
CA GLY A 239 32.37 23.30 -0.59
C GLY A 239 31.02 23.47 0.11
N ARG A 240 30.26 24.49 -0.30
CA ARG A 240 28.93 24.83 0.18
C ARG A 240 27.95 23.69 -0.16
N ARG A 241 27.57 22.87 0.83
CA ARG A 241 26.56 21.80 0.67
C ARG A 241 25.21 22.36 1.09
N GLN A 242 24.25 22.41 0.16
CA GLN A 242 22.87 22.80 0.42
C GLN A 242 22.26 21.86 1.47
N GLU A 243 22.02 22.41 2.64
CA GLU A 243 21.22 21.83 3.70
C GLU A 243 19.76 22.01 3.28
N VAL A 244 19.16 20.96 2.71
CA VAL A 244 17.71 20.91 2.51
C VAL A 244 17.11 20.45 3.83
N ASP A 245 16.88 21.42 4.71
CA ASP A 245 16.02 21.24 5.88
C ASP A 245 14.61 20.90 5.40
N MET A 246 14.17 19.67 5.66
CA MET A 246 12.78 19.26 5.47
C MET A 246 12.24 18.62 6.74
N PRO A 247 11.32 19.27 7.46
CA PRO A 247 10.72 18.71 8.66
C PRO A 247 9.62 17.72 8.25
N VAL A 248 9.96 16.44 8.27
CA VAL A 248 9.04 15.30 7.99
C VAL A 248 7.88 15.22 8.99
N ILE A 249 8.07 15.77 10.20
CA ILE A 249 7.08 15.76 11.28
C ILE A 249 5.89 16.69 10.98
N THR A 250 6.09 17.77 10.22
CA THR A 250 5.02 18.71 9.88
C THR A 250 3.99 18.10 8.92
N TRP A 251 4.39 17.13 8.09
CA TRP A 251 3.50 16.47 7.13
C TRP A 251 2.46 15.55 7.80
N LEU A 252 2.83 14.92 8.92
CA LEU A 252 1.93 14.07 9.70
C LEU A 252 0.91 14.89 10.50
N SER A 253 1.27 16.10 10.94
CA SER A 253 0.40 16.93 11.76
C SER A 253 -0.57 17.80 10.95
N THR A 254 -0.16 18.31 9.78
CA THR A 254 -1.04 19.19 8.98
C THR A 254 -2.23 18.45 8.36
N GLY A 255 -2.08 17.16 7.97
CA GLY A 255 -3.18 16.39 7.36
C GLY A 255 -4.22 15.86 8.35
N CYS A 256 -3.82 15.60 9.61
CA CYS A 256 -4.72 15.06 10.63
C CYS A 256 -5.78 16.09 11.09
N VAL A 257 -5.45 17.38 11.01
CA VAL A 257 -6.35 18.47 11.43
C VAL A 257 -7.34 18.87 10.33
N THR A 258 -6.98 18.78 9.05
CA THR A 258 -7.88 19.17 7.95
C THR A 258 -8.99 18.13 7.70
N LEU A 259 -8.78 16.86 8.03
CA LEU A 259 -9.75 15.78 7.79
C LEU A 259 -10.86 15.68 8.84
N LEU A 260 -10.67 16.23 10.04
CA LEU A 260 -11.74 16.29 11.06
C LEU A 260 -12.78 17.39 10.79
N SER A 261 -12.54 18.28 9.82
CA SER A 261 -13.47 19.37 9.46
C SER A 261 -14.28 19.13 8.18
N GLY A 262 -14.07 17.99 7.48
CA GLY A 262 -14.62 17.77 6.14
C GLY A 262 -15.90 16.93 6.03
N SER A 263 -16.39 16.32 7.11
CA SER A 263 -17.65 15.53 7.06
C SER A 263 -18.88 16.45 7.14
N ALA A 264 -19.18 17.13 6.05
CA ALA A 264 -20.47 17.78 5.85
C ALA A 264 -21.47 16.80 5.21
N SER A 265 -22.48 16.48 6.01
CA SER A 265 -23.71 15.74 5.73
C SER A 265 -24.22 15.74 4.28
N PHE A 266 -24.43 14.56 3.71
CA PHE A 266 -25.44 14.33 2.67
C PHE A 266 -26.60 13.54 3.28
N THR A 267 -27.54 14.27 3.87
CA THR A 267 -28.84 13.75 4.30
C THR A 267 -29.74 13.66 3.07
N CYS A 268 -30.04 12.44 2.63
CA CYS A 268 -31.07 12.20 1.60
C CYS A 268 -32.45 12.31 2.27
N ARG A 269 -33.31 13.16 1.71
CA ARG A 269 -34.70 13.37 2.14
C ARG A 269 -35.63 12.48 1.34
#